data_AF-A0A940ZH04-F1
#
_entry.id   AF-A0A940ZH04-F1
#
_cell.length_a   1.000
_cell.length_b   1.000
_cell.length_c   1.000
_cell.angle_alpha   90.00
_cell.angle_beta   90.00
_cell.angle_gamma   90.00
#
_symmetry.space_group_name_H-M   'P 1'
#
loop_
_entity.id
_entity.type
_entity.pdbx_description
1 polymer ?
#
loop_
_entity_poly.entity_id
_entity_poly.type
_entity_poly.pdbx_seq_one_letter_code
_entity_poly.pdbx_strand_id
1 'polypeptide(L)'
;VRDYIHIVDLSRGHLKALEKLRNKPGLVTLNLGTGRGYSVLEAIAAFTKACGKPIPYRIVARRPGKGLTEMCADAWRWQVKNPSGYPDR
;
A
#
# COMPACT_ATOMS: atom_id res chain seq x y z
N VAL A 1 3.68 -12.03 6.12
CA VAL A 1 2.32 -12.32 5.61
C VAL A 1 1.54 -11.01 5.52
N ARG A 2 0.73 -10.82 4.49
CA ARG A 2 -0.10 -9.63 4.24
C ARG A 2 -1.48 -10.05 3.71
N ASP A 3 -2.54 -9.36 4.12
CA ASP A 3 -3.88 -9.49 3.55
C ASP A 3 -3.97 -8.57 2.34
N TYR A 4 -3.99 -9.15 1.14
CA TYR A 4 -4.07 -8.39 -0.12
C TYR A 4 -5.54 -8.26 -0.51
N ILE A 5 -6.00 -7.01 -0.66
CA ILE A 5 -7.35 -6.68 -1.13
C ILE A 5 -7.31 -6.17 -2.56
N HIS A 6 -8.27 -6.60 -3.39
CA HIS A 6 -8.41 -6.09 -4.74
C HIS A 6 -8.87 -4.62 -4.70
N ILE A 7 -8.26 -3.77 -5.53
CA ILE A 7 -8.50 -2.31 -5.48
C ILE A 7 -9.98 -1.95 -5.69
N VAL A 8 -10.67 -2.67 -6.56
CA VAL A 8 -12.11 -2.43 -6.82
C VAL A 8 -12.97 -2.75 -5.59
N ASP A 9 -12.59 -3.76 -4.80
CA ASP A 9 -13.34 -4.10 -3.58
C ASP A 9 -13.10 -3.07 -2.48
N LEU A 10 -11.88 -2.54 -2.38
CA LEU A 10 -11.58 -1.41 -1.52
C LEU A 10 -12.42 -0.18 -1.92
N SER A 11 -12.50 0.15 -3.21
CA SER A 11 -13.32 1.26 -3.72
C SER A 11 -14.81 1.06 -3.41
N ARG A 12 -15.35 -0.15 -3.61
CA ARG A 12 -16.73 -0.49 -3.22
C ARG A 12 -16.96 -0.37 -1.73
N GLY A 13 -15.95 -0.69 -0.91
CA GLY A 13 -15.97 -0.50 0.55
C GLY A 13 -16.21 0.96 0.94
N HIS A 14 -15.58 1.91 0.23
CA HIS A 14 -15.78 3.35 0.47
C HIS A 14 -17.21 3.78 0.13
N LEU A 15 -17.78 3.32 -0.99
CA LEU A 15 -19.17 3.63 -1.36
C LEU A 15 -20.16 3.15 -0.28
N LYS A 16 -19.97 1.92 0.23
CA LYS A 16 -20.79 1.38 1.33
C LYS A 16 -20.62 2.17 2.63
N ALA A 17 -19.41 2.65 2.92
CA ALA A 17 -19.17 3.49 4.09
C ALA A 17 -19.94 4.82 3.99
N LEU A 18 -19.93 5.46 2.81
CA LEU A 18 -20.71 6.68 2.57
C LEU A 18 -22.22 6.44 2.69
N GLU A 19 -22.74 5.34 2.12
CA GLU A 19 -24.15 4.96 2.24
C GLU A 19 -24.56 4.77 3.72
N LYS A 20 -23.73 4.08 4.51
CA LYS A 20 -23.94 3.89 5.94
C LYS A 20 -24.00 5.23 6.68
N LEU A 21 -23.07 6.14 6.39
CA LEU A 21 -23.01 7.45 7.03
C LEU A 21 -24.22 8.33 6.66
N ARG A 22 -24.78 8.19 5.45
CA ARG A 22 -26.01 8.89 5.04
C ARG A 22 -27.22 8.47 5.86
N ASN A 23 -27.36 7.17 6.13
CA ASN A 23 -28.54 6.62 6.82
C ASN A 23 -28.39 6.61 8.34
N LYS A 24 -27.17 6.47 8.86
CA LYS A 24 -26.86 6.45 10.29
C LYS A 24 -25.51 7.11 10.55
N PRO A 25 -25.48 8.45 10.64
CA PRO A 25 -24.24 9.19 10.87
C PRO A 25 -23.64 8.81 12.23
N GLY A 26 -22.31 8.74 12.29
CA GLY A 26 -21.55 8.38 13.47
C GLY A 26 -20.10 7.99 13.15
N LEU A 27 -19.26 7.86 14.16
CA LEU A 27 -17.89 7.39 13.99
C LEU A 27 -17.86 5.85 13.96
N VAL A 28 -17.38 5.28 12.86
CA VAL A 28 -17.24 3.83 12.70
C VAL A 28 -15.88 3.54 12.07
N THR A 29 -15.05 2.79 12.78
CA THR A 29 -13.74 2.33 12.31
C THR A 29 -13.84 0.85 11.92
N LEU A 30 -13.48 0.52 10.67
CA LEU A 30 -13.60 -0.83 10.12
C LEU A 30 -12.29 -1.26 9.46
N ASN A 31 -11.94 -2.53 9.61
CA ASN A 31 -10.91 -3.15 8.79
C ASN A 31 -11.52 -3.58 7.45
N LEU A 32 -10.88 -3.18 6.34
CA LEU A 32 -11.22 -3.64 5.00
C LEU A 32 -10.11 -4.55 4.48
N GLY A 33 -10.39 -5.84 4.43
CA GLY A 33 -9.47 -6.89 3.99
C GLY A 33 -10.24 -8.13 3.56
N THR A 34 -9.53 -9.12 3.04
CA THR A 34 -10.13 -10.40 2.64
C THR A 34 -10.21 -11.40 3.80
N GLY A 35 -9.49 -11.12 4.90
CA GLY A 35 -9.33 -12.04 6.02
C GLY A 35 -8.32 -13.16 5.74
N ARG A 36 -7.73 -13.21 4.55
CA ARG A 36 -6.76 -14.23 4.14
C ARG A 36 -5.39 -13.60 3.93
N GLY A 37 -4.42 -14.06 4.73
CA GLY A 37 -3.03 -13.69 4.57
C GLY A 37 -2.33 -14.48 3.47
N TYR A 38 -1.48 -13.81 2.70
CA TYR A 38 -0.55 -14.41 1.76
C TYR A 38 0.89 -14.01 2.08
N SER A 39 1.81 -14.92 1.82
CA SER A 39 3.25 -14.70 1.80
C SER A 39 3.70 -14.03 0.49
N VAL A 40 4.94 -13.52 0.48
CA VAL A 40 5.55 -12.95 -0.74
C VAL A 40 5.72 -14.04 -1.81
N LEU A 41 6.06 -15.26 -1.42
CA LEU A 41 6.24 -16.37 -2.36
C LEU A 41 4.92 -16.80 -2.99
N GLU A 42 3.83 -16.83 -2.23
CA GLU A 42 2.48 -17.07 -2.77
C GLU A 42 2.05 -15.98 -3.76
N ALA A 43 2.36 -14.71 -3.46
CA ALA A 43 2.10 -13.61 -4.39
C ALA A 43 2.89 -13.76 -5.70
N ILE A 44 4.18 -14.12 -5.62
CA ILE A 44 5.02 -14.39 -6.80
C ILE A 44 4.46 -15.57 -7.61
N ALA A 45 4.05 -16.65 -6.95
CA ALA A 45 3.48 -17.82 -7.61
C ALA A 45 2.16 -17.50 -8.33
N ALA A 46 1.27 -16.75 -7.67
CA ALA A 46 0.01 -16.30 -8.26
C ALA A 46 0.25 -15.40 -9.48
N PHE A 47 1.21 -14.47 -9.39
CA PHE A 47 1.54 -13.57 -10.50
C PHE A 47 2.21 -14.32 -11.66
N THR A 48 3.10 -15.28 -11.37
CA THR A 48 3.72 -16.17 -12.38
C THR A 48 2.65 -16.94 -13.15
N LYS A 49 1.65 -17.47 -12.46
CA LYS A 49 0.49 -18.14 -13.07
C LYS A 49 -0.32 -17.19 -13.96
N ALA A 50 -0.54 -15.95 -13.50
CA ALA A 50 -1.35 -14.96 -14.22
C ALA A 50 -0.66 -14.42 -15.49
N CYS A 51 0.66 -14.19 -15.46
CA CYS A 51 1.40 -13.68 -16.61
C CYS A 51 1.95 -14.76 -17.53
N GLY A 52 1.91 -16.03 -17.12
CA GLY A 52 2.42 -17.18 -17.88
C GLY A 52 3.95 -17.18 -18.03
N LYS A 53 4.67 -16.38 -17.24
CA LYS A 53 6.14 -16.23 -17.31
C LYS A 53 6.75 -16.35 -15.92
N PRO A 54 7.91 -17.01 -15.77
CA PRO A 54 8.61 -17.07 -14.49
C PRO A 54 9.05 -15.66 -14.07
N ILE A 55 8.74 -15.30 -12.82
CA ILE A 55 9.18 -14.02 -12.24
C ILE A 55 10.50 -14.25 -11.51
N PRO A 56 11.61 -13.65 -11.96
CA PRO A 56 12.89 -13.80 -11.27
C PRO A 56 12.86 -13.08 -9.92
N TYR A 57 13.34 -13.74 -8.88
CA TYR A 57 13.52 -13.15 -7.55
C TYR A 57 14.77 -13.73 -6.88
N ARG A 58 15.24 -13.04 -5.84
CA ARG A 58 16.32 -13.51 -4.97
C ARG A 58 15.90 -13.33 -3.52
N ILE A 59 16.13 -14.35 -2.70
CA ILE A 59 15.99 -14.22 -1.26
C ILE A 59 17.18 -13.39 -0.76
N VAL A 60 16.87 -12.24 -0.18
CA VAL A 60 17.85 -11.32 0.40
C VAL A 60 17.49 -11.08 1.86
N ALA A 61 18.44 -10.55 2.63
CA ALA A 61 18.17 -10.08 3.98
C ALA A 61 17.03 -9.06 3.97
N ARG A 62 16.29 -8.97 5.08
CA ARG A 62 15.23 -7.96 5.26
C ARG A 62 15.81 -6.60 4.90
N ARG A 63 15.15 -5.86 4.00
CA ARG A 63 15.55 -4.48 3.67
C ARG A 63 15.67 -3.71 4.98
N PRO A 64 16.86 -3.19 5.35
CA PRO A 64 16.95 -2.28 6.47
C PRO A 64 16.05 -1.10 6.13
N GLY A 65 15.02 -0.86 6.94
CA GLY A 65 14.29 0.40 6.84
C GLY A 65 15.31 1.53 7.03
N LYS A 66 15.13 2.64 6.32
CA LYS A 66 15.95 3.82 6.58
C LYS A 66 15.75 4.24 8.04
N GLY A 67 16.85 4.47 8.75
CA GLY A 67 16.79 5.03 10.11
C GLY A 67 16.25 6.45 10.09
N LEU A 68 15.86 6.98 11.25
CA LEU A 68 15.33 8.34 11.36
C LEU A 68 16.26 9.38 10.73
N THR A 69 17.57 9.25 10.94
CA THR A 69 18.58 10.14 10.35
C THR A 69 18.55 10.14 8.82
N GLU A 70 18.43 8.97 8.18
CA GLU A 70 18.38 8.86 6.72
C GLU A 70 17.07 9.41 6.16
N MET A 71 15.97 9.23 6.88
CA MET A 71 14.67 9.80 6.51
C MET A 71 14.70 11.33 6.59
N CYS A 72 15.23 11.91 7.67
CA CYS A 72 15.43 13.35 7.81
C CYS A 72 16.37 13.92 6.73
N ALA A 73 17.44 13.20 6.41
CA ALA A 73 18.39 13.60 5.37
C ALA A 73 17.74 13.63 3.98
N ASP A 74 16.91 12.64 3.64
CA ASP A 74 16.18 12.63 2.37
C ASP A 74 15.17 13.77 2.29
N ALA A 75 14.40 14.00 3.37
CA ALA A 75 13.43 15.09 3.44
C ALA A 75 14.10 16.47 3.29
N TRP A 76 15.21 16.69 4.00
CA TRP A 76 15.99 17.93 3.89
C TRP A 76 16.59 18.11 2.50
N ARG A 77 17.12 17.02 1.90
CA ARG A 77 17.66 17.05 0.54
C ARG A 77 16.61 17.42 -0.50
N TRP A 78 15.37 16.96 -0.33
CA TRP A 78 14.26 17.41 -1.17
C TRP A 78 13.94 18.89 -0.95
N GLN A 79 13.85 19.36 0.30
CA GLN A 79 13.51 20.75 0.60
C GLN A 79 14.56 21.74 0.05
N VAL A 80 15.84 21.43 0.18
CA VAL A 80 16.93 22.25 -0.37
C VAL A 80 16.85 22.35 -1.90
N LYS A 81 16.45 21.26 -2.58
CA LYS A 81 16.31 21.23 -4.04
C LYS A 81 14.99 21.85 -4.53
N ASN A 82 13.97 21.86 -3.69
CA ASN A 82 12.62 22.33 -4.01
C ASN A 82 12.15 23.31 -2.92
N PRO A 83 12.81 24.48 -2.78
CA PRO A 83 12.54 25.40 -1.68
C PRO A 83 11.10 25.93 -1.68
N SER A 84 10.48 26.05 -2.86
CA SER A 84 9.09 26.45 -3.04
C SER A 84 8.13 25.27 -3.29
N GLY A 85 8.59 24.03 -3.08
CA GLY A 85 7.80 22.83 -3.35
C GLY A 85 7.66 22.50 -4.83
N TYR A 86 6.57 21.82 -5.20
CA TYR A 86 6.26 21.54 -6.59
C TYR A 86 5.76 22.81 -7.30
N PRO A 87 6.08 23.01 -8.59
CA PRO A 87 5.52 24.12 -9.34
C PRO A 87 4.00 24.00 -9.43
N ASP A 88 3.32 25.15 -9.33
CA ASP A 88 1.89 25.24 -9.62
C ASP A 88 1.65 24.84 -11.10
N ARG A 89 0.60 24.04 -11.33
CA ARG A 89 0.28 23.44 -12.63
C ARG A 89 -0.24 24.44 -13.65
#